data_AF-A0A4Q6AQD8-F1
#
_entry.id   AF-A0A4Q6AQD8-F1
#
_cell.length_a   1.000
_cell.length_b   1.000
_cell.length_c   1.000
_cell.angle_alpha   90.00
_cell.angle_beta   90.00
_cell.angle_gamma   90.00
#
_symmetry.space_group_name_H-M   'P 1'
#
loop_
_entity.id
_entity.type
_entity.pdbx_description
1 polymer ?
#
loop_
_entity_poly.entity_id
_entity_poly.type
_entity_poly.pdbx_seq_one_letter_code
_entity_poly.pdbx_strand_id
1 'polypeptide(L)'
;MKKVFPLLVLSFAALFIFGLVQARAFYNTIFQQLGLQTEEAESYIDANFISGSTAFPGTPIMVALSLEKREEAVKAIGQYVKAHVQTPAFAKNYEQDRQEQKPVKPEGRDQNAETMAVYQQDLKYWEAEFLATVNGLVKKRLQQFLQETASIDYNAKLARKDRKMVFVDPALEAKDPFWKACFRSGKRTVDAAR
;
A
#
# COMPACT_ATOMS: atom_id res chain seq x y z
N MET A 1 -5.08 -55.36 37.30
CA MET A 1 -5.67 -54.00 37.31
C MET A 1 -4.56 -52.98 37.53
N LYS A 2 -4.06 -52.33 36.49
CA LYS A 2 -3.20 -51.12 36.61
C LYS A 2 -3.73 -50.09 35.62
N LYS A 3 -4.15 -48.95 36.18
CA LYS A 3 -4.75 -47.82 35.47
C LYS A 3 -3.68 -47.16 34.61
N VAL A 4 -3.93 -47.04 33.32
CA VAL A 4 -3.13 -46.21 32.40
C VAL A 4 -4.07 -45.16 31.84
N PHE A 5 -3.92 -43.92 32.28
CA PHE A 5 -4.40 -42.63 31.74
C PHE A 5 -4.34 -41.65 32.93
N PRO A 6 -3.63 -40.51 32.86
CA PRO A 6 -3.78 -39.53 31.77
C PRO A 6 -2.46 -38.81 31.39
N LEU A 7 -1.96 -39.00 30.16
CA LEU A 7 -0.93 -38.11 29.58
C LEU A 7 -1.38 -37.40 28.30
N LEU A 8 -2.63 -37.62 27.86
CA LEU A 8 -3.16 -37.15 26.58
C LEU A 8 -4.04 -35.90 26.70
N VAL A 9 -4.31 -35.41 27.91
CA VAL A 9 -5.16 -34.22 28.14
C VAL A 9 -4.33 -32.92 28.25
N LEU A 10 -3.02 -33.01 28.52
CA LEU A 10 -2.14 -31.84 28.64
C LEU A 10 -1.64 -31.28 27.30
N SER A 11 -1.67 -32.06 26.21
CA SER A 11 -1.22 -31.57 24.88
C SER A 11 -2.27 -30.73 24.14
N PHE A 12 -3.56 -30.96 24.38
CA PHE A 12 -4.63 -30.15 23.79
C PHE A 12 -4.75 -28.76 24.43
N ALA A 13 -4.45 -28.62 25.72
CA ALA A 13 -4.48 -27.32 26.41
C ALA A 13 -3.38 -26.35 25.91
N ALA A 14 -2.19 -26.86 25.57
CA ALA A 14 -1.10 -26.04 25.04
C ALA A 14 -1.37 -25.51 23.61
N LEU A 15 -2.03 -26.31 22.76
CA LEU A 15 -2.45 -25.88 21.41
C LEU A 15 -3.60 -24.86 21.45
N PHE A 16 -4.48 -24.93 22.46
CA PHE A 16 -5.57 -23.97 22.63
C PHE A 16 -5.07 -22.61 23.16
N ILE A 17 -4.09 -22.61 24.07
CA ILE A 17 -3.47 -21.37 24.58
C ILE A 17 -2.62 -20.69 23.49
N PHE A 18 -1.92 -21.44 22.63
CA PHE A 18 -1.21 -20.86 21.48
C PHE A 18 -2.18 -20.27 20.44
N GLY A 19 -3.32 -20.92 20.20
CA GLY A 19 -4.39 -20.39 19.35
C GLY A 19 -5.03 -19.10 19.89
N LEU A 20 -5.23 -18.99 21.21
CA LEU A 20 -5.76 -17.77 21.85
C LEU A 20 -4.75 -16.61 21.89
N VAL A 21 -3.44 -16.90 21.98
CA VAL A 21 -2.40 -15.87 21.89
C VAL A 21 -2.25 -15.34 20.45
N GLN A 22 -2.35 -16.22 19.45
CA GLN A 22 -2.42 -15.80 18.04
C GLN A 22 -3.69 -14.99 17.76
N ALA A 23 -4.84 -15.37 18.34
CA ALA A 23 -6.08 -14.60 18.21
C ALA A 23 -5.97 -13.19 18.82
N ARG A 24 -5.22 -13.00 19.91
CA ARG A 24 -4.97 -11.66 20.50
C ARG A 24 -4.11 -10.76 19.62
N ALA A 25 -3.22 -11.33 18.80
CA ALA A 25 -2.38 -10.59 17.86
C ALA A 25 -3.17 -10.00 16.67
N PHE A 26 -4.41 -10.44 16.43
CA PHE A 26 -5.29 -9.90 15.39
C PHE A 26 -6.07 -8.63 15.81
N TYR A 27 -6.09 -8.25 17.10
CA TYR A 27 -6.91 -7.13 17.59
C TYR A 27 -6.19 -5.81 17.83
N ASN A 28 -4.91 -5.69 17.46
CA ASN A 28 -4.18 -4.42 17.49
C ASN A 28 -3.32 -4.29 16.23
N THR A 29 -3.98 -4.11 15.09
CA THR A 29 -3.26 -3.80 13.85
C THR A 29 -2.55 -2.45 13.99
N ILE A 30 -1.50 -2.25 13.19
CA ILE A 30 -0.85 -0.93 13.13
C ILE A 30 -1.86 0.17 12.80
N PHE A 31 -2.89 -0.13 11.99
CA PHE A 31 -3.93 0.83 11.63
C PHE A 31 -4.78 1.26 12.82
N GLN A 32 -5.14 0.35 13.72
CA GLN A 32 -5.87 0.69 14.95
C GLN A 32 -5.04 1.59 15.86
N GLN A 33 -3.73 1.35 15.97
CA GLN A 33 -2.81 2.23 16.72
C GLN A 33 -2.71 3.63 16.08
N LEU A 34 -2.92 3.71 14.78
CA LEU A 34 -2.98 4.96 14.02
C LEU A 34 -4.39 5.55 13.95
N GLY A 35 -5.37 4.98 14.66
CA GLY A 35 -6.74 5.49 14.74
C GLY A 35 -7.62 5.17 13.53
N LEU A 36 -7.32 4.09 12.81
CA LEU A 36 -8.09 3.60 11.66
C LEU A 36 -8.64 2.20 11.92
N GLN A 37 -9.79 1.91 11.33
CA GLN A 37 -10.26 0.52 11.24
C GLN A 37 -9.41 -0.24 10.21
N THR A 38 -9.19 -1.52 10.45
CA THR A 38 -8.36 -2.36 9.57
C THR A 38 -8.99 -2.49 8.18
N GLU A 39 -10.30 -2.68 8.13
CA GLU A 39 -11.07 -2.84 6.90
C GLU A 39 -11.03 -1.57 6.04
N GLU A 40 -11.05 -0.40 6.69
CA GLU A 40 -10.87 0.89 6.00
C GLU A 40 -9.47 0.98 5.41
N ALA A 41 -8.43 0.65 6.18
CA ALA A 41 -7.06 0.65 5.71
C ALA A 41 -6.85 -0.32 4.52
N GLU A 42 -7.43 -1.52 4.57
CA GLU A 42 -7.39 -2.49 3.48
C GLU A 42 -8.05 -1.97 2.21
N SER A 43 -9.20 -1.30 2.32
CA SER A 43 -9.85 -0.68 1.16
C SER A 43 -8.93 0.33 0.46
N TYR A 44 -8.19 1.15 1.22
CA TYR A 44 -7.19 2.05 0.66
C TYR A 44 -6.00 1.30 0.07
N ILE A 45 -5.51 0.25 0.71
CA ILE A 45 -4.40 -0.57 0.19
C ILE A 45 -4.79 -1.17 -1.16
N ASP A 46 -5.97 -1.78 -1.27
CA ASP A 46 -6.46 -2.41 -2.49
C ASP A 46 -6.59 -1.39 -3.63
N ALA A 47 -7.28 -0.27 -3.38
CA ALA A 47 -7.45 0.78 -4.37
C ALA A 47 -6.12 1.41 -4.82
N ASN A 48 -5.18 1.60 -3.89
CA ASN A 48 -3.88 2.19 -4.17
C ASN A 48 -2.98 1.28 -5.00
N PHE A 49 -2.96 -0.02 -4.72
CA PHE A 49 -2.16 -0.97 -5.50
C PHE A 49 -2.59 -1.01 -6.95
N ILE A 50 -3.91 -0.97 -7.19
CA ILE A 50 -4.47 -0.99 -8.54
C ILE A 50 -4.18 0.33 -9.25
N SER A 51 -4.51 1.46 -8.63
CA SER A 51 -4.36 2.79 -9.25
C SER A 51 -2.93 3.34 -9.30
N GLY A 52 -2.00 2.77 -8.53
CA GLY A 52 -0.66 3.33 -8.36
C GLY A 52 -0.60 4.59 -7.50
N SER A 53 -1.64 4.84 -6.71
CA SER A 53 -1.72 5.93 -5.74
C SER A 53 -1.02 5.57 -4.43
N THR A 54 -0.61 6.58 -3.67
CA THR A 54 -0.15 6.44 -2.27
C THR A 54 -1.05 7.20 -1.30
N ALA A 55 -2.28 7.52 -1.71
CA ALA A 55 -3.22 8.28 -0.90
C ALA A 55 -3.72 7.42 0.27
N PHE A 56 -3.58 7.92 1.49
CA PHE A 56 -4.01 7.20 2.69
C PHE A 56 -4.75 8.16 3.62
N PRO A 57 -5.79 7.71 4.34
CA PRO A 57 -6.54 8.58 5.24
C PRO A 57 -5.63 9.09 6.35
N GLY A 58 -5.65 10.40 6.56
CA GLY A 58 -4.94 11.04 7.66
C GLY A 58 -5.79 11.03 8.92
N THR A 59 -5.21 10.62 10.05
CA THR A 59 -5.84 10.75 11.37
C THR A 59 -5.10 11.79 12.22
N PRO A 60 -5.75 12.36 13.25
CA PRO A 60 -5.05 13.21 14.22
C PRO A 60 -3.84 12.52 14.86
N ILE A 61 -3.91 11.20 15.07
CA ILE A 61 -2.81 10.41 15.63
C ILE A 61 -1.62 10.40 14.68
N MET A 62 -1.84 10.11 13.39
CA MET A 62 -0.77 10.13 12.37
C MET A 62 -0.09 11.49 12.26
N VAL A 63 -0.88 12.58 12.30
CA VAL A 63 -0.35 13.95 12.24
C VAL A 63 0.52 14.26 13.45
N ALA A 64 0.17 13.73 14.62
CA ALA A 64 0.89 13.92 15.88
C ALA A 64 2.14 13.03 16.04
N LEU A 65 2.37 12.06 15.15
CA LEU A 65 3.54 11.17 15.26
C LEU A 65 4.86 11.93 15.14
N SER A 66 5.76 11.65 16.09
CA SER A 66 7.16 12.06 16.01
C SER A 66 7.86 11.40 14.82
N LEU A 67 8.97 11.99 14.36
CA LEU A 67 9.74 11.44 13.23
C LEU A 67 10.22 10.00 13.47
N GLU A 68 10.57 9.66 14.71
CA GLU A 68 10.97 8.30 15.08
C GLU A 68 9.80 7.32 14.96
N LYS A 69 8.61 7.70 15.46
CA LYS A 69 7.43 6.84 15.40
C LYS A 69 6.86 6.69 13.99
N ARG A 70 7.11 7.64 13.10
CA ARG A 70 6.78 7.50 11.67
C ARG A 70 7.58 6.38 11.00
N GLU A 71 8.86 6.24 11.34
CA GLU A 71 9.70 5.16 10.80
C GLU A 71 9.16 3.78 11.22
N GLU A 72 8.88 3.60 12.51
CA GLU A 72 8.29 2.37 13.04
C GLU A 72 6.94 2.05 12.37
N ALA A 73 6.06 3.06 12.27
CA ALA A 73 4.74 2.91 11.66
C ALA A 73 4.84 2.50 10.19
N VAL A 74 5.70 3.15 9.40
CA VAL A 74 5.89 2.82 7.98
C VAL A 74 6.42 1.38 7.80
N LYS A 75 7.36 0.93 8.64
CA LYS A 75 7.84 -0.46 8.60
C LYS A 75 6.70 -1.45 8.88
N ALA A 76 5.91 -1.19 9.91
CA ALA A 76 4.79 -2.04 10.29
C ALA A 76 3.70 -2.06 9.20
N ILE A 77 3.38 -0.90 8.60
CA ILE A 77 2.45 -0.81 7.46
C ILE A 77 3.00 -1.59 6.26
N GLY A 78 4.28 -1.41 5.91
CA GLY A 78 4.90 -2.13 4.79
C GLY A 78 4.88 -3.65 4.97
N GLN A 79 5.15 -4.13 6.20
CA GLN A 79 5.02 -5.54 6.56
C GLN A 79 3.57 -6.04 6.41
N TYR A 80 2.60 -5.26 6.90
CA TYR A 80 1.18 -5.59 6.75
C TYR A 80 0.79 -5.68 5.27
N VAL A 81 1.07 -4.63 4.50
CA VAL A 81 0.75 -4.55 3.07
C VAL A 81 1.35 -5.75 2.34
N LYS A 82 2.61 -6.07 2.59
CA LYS A 82 3.29 -7.23 1.99
C LYS A 82 2.55 -8.53 2.28
N ALA A 83 2.09 -8.74 3.52
CA ALA A 83 1.33 -9.93 3.89
C ALA A 83 -0.07 -9.93 3.24
N HIS A 84 -0.74 -8.77 3.24
CA HIS A 84 -2.08 -8.59 2.68
C HIS A 84 -2.15 -8.90 1.18
N VAL A 85 -1.22 -8.34 0.38
CA VAL A 85 -1.19 -8.58 -1.07
C VAL A 85 -0.85 -10.03 -1.44
N GLN A 86 -0.36 -10.82 -0.49
CA GLN A 86 -0.09 -12.25 -0.68
C GLN A 86 -1.31 -13.14 -0.37
N THR A 87 -2.41 -12.55 0.11
CA THR A 87 -3.62 -13.31 0.45
C THR A 87 -4.37 -13.78 -0.80
N PRO A 88 -5.07 -14.93 -0.74
CA PRO A 88 -5.96 -15.36 -1.81
C PRO A 88 -7.10 -14.37 -2.09
N ALA A 89 -7.57 -13.66 -1.06
CA ALA A 89 -8.63 -12.66 -1.19
C ALA A 89 -8.18 -11.49 -2.08
N PHE A 90 -7.00 -10.92 -1.82
CA PHE A 90 -6.42 -9.88 -2.64
C PHE A 90 -6.22 -10.35 -4.09
N ALA A 91 -5.65 -11.54 -4.29
CA ALA A 91 -5.43 -12.08 -5.64
C ALA A 91 -6.73 -12.26 -6.42
N LYS A 92 -7.81 -12.70 -5.76
CA LYS A 92 -9.14 -12.82 -6.36
C LYS A 92 -9.72 -11.46 -6.75
N ASN A 93 -9.67 -10.48 -5.85
CA ASN A 93 -10.19 -9.14 -6.12
C ASN A 93 -9.43 -8.48 -7.28
N TYR A 94 -8.10 -8.56 -7.26
CA TYR A 94 -7.27 -8.02 -8.34
C TYR A 94 -7.57 -8.65 -9.70
N GLU A 95 -7.75 -9.98 -9.77
CA GLU A 95 -8.10 -10.63 -11.02
C GLU A 95 -9.47 -10.20 -11.52
N GLN A 96 -10.45 -10.04 -10.61
CA GLN A 96 -11.76 -9.52 -10.96
C GLN A 96 -11.65 -8.10 -11.55
N ASP A 97 -10.99 -7.18 -10.85
CA ASP A 97 -10.80 -5.80 -11.31
C ASP A 97 -10.06 -5.76 -12.65
N ARG A 98 -9.02 -6.59 -12.81
CA ARG A 98 -8.27 -6.70 -14.07
C ARG A 98 -9.17 -7.11 -15.24
N GLN A 99 -10.08 -8.07 -15.04
CA GLN A 99 -11.01 -8.48 -16.08
C GLN A 99 -12.06 -7.41 -16.36
N GLU A 100 -12.60 -6.75 -15.33
CA GLU A 100 -13.58 -5.66 -15.47
C GLU A 100 -13.00 -4.45 -16.20
N GLN A 101 -11.71 -4.14 -16.00
CA GLN A 101 -11.01 -3.04 -16.65
C GLN A 101 -10.49 -3.39 -18.05
N LYS A 102 -10.66 -4.64 -18.51
CA LYS A 102 -10.17 -5.06 -19.82
C LYS A 102 -10.97 -4.40 -20.93
N PRO A 103 -10.32 -3.69 -21.88
CA PRO A 103 -11.02 -3.08 -22.99
C PRO A 103 -11.81 -4.11 -23.81
N VAL A 104 -13.06 -3.78 -24.11
CA VAL A 104 -13.94 -4.61 -24.93
C VAL A 104 -13.62 -4.33 -26.39
N LYS A 105 -13.39 -5.39 -27.16
CA LYS A 105 -13.14 -5.27 -28.59
C LYS A 105 -14.42 -4.76 -29.29
N PRO A 106 -14.34 -3.69 -30.10
CA PRO A 106 -15.48 -3.24 -30.90
C PRO A 106 -15.94 -4.35 -31.87
N GLU A 107 -17.25 -4.45 -32.09
CA GLU A 107 -17.86 -5.45 -32.98
C GLU A 107 -18.82 -4.80 -33.99
N GLY A 108 -19.07 -5.49 -35.11
CA GLY A 108 -20.03 -5.06 -36.11
C GLY A 108 -19.72 -3.68 -36.71
N ARG A 109 -20.70 -2.76 -36.62
CA ARG A 109 -20.61 -1.42 -37.25
C ARG A 109 -19.62 -0.49 -36.54
N ASP A 110 -19.19 -0.84 -35.33
CA ASP A 110 -18.27 -0.03 -34.54
C ASP A 110 -16.79 -0.33 -34.87
N GLN A 111 -16.52 -1.33 -35.72
CA GLN A 111 -15.16 -1.67 -36.21
C GLN A 111 -14.67 -0.73 -37.33
N ASN A 112 -14.78 0.58 -37.12
CA ASN A 112 -14.10 1.54 -37.99
C ASN A 112 -12.64 1.76 -37.54
N ALA A 113 -11.85 2.41 -38.39
CA ALA A 113 -10.41 2.59 -38.15
C ALA A 113 -10.10 3.39 -36.87
N GLU A 114 -10.91 4.40 -36.55
CA GLU A 114 -10.74 5.25 -35.37
C GLU A 114 -11.03 4.48 -34.08
N THR A 115 -12.19 3.82 -34.00
CA THR A 115 -12.57 3.02 -32.83
C THR A 115 -11.56 1.89 -32.59
N MET A 116 -11.08 1.25 -33.66
CA MET A 116 -10.05 0.22 -33.53
C MET A 116 -8.72 0.79 -33.05
N ALA A 117 -8.34 2.01 -33.46
CA ALA A 117 -7.12 2.66 -32.95
C ALA A 117 -7.21 2.97 -31.45
N VAL A 118 -8.35 3.49 -30.99
CA VAL A 118 -8.62 3.73 -29.55
C VAL A 118 -8.55 2.41 -28.78
N TYR A 119 -9.24 1.36 -29.23
CA TYR A 119 -9.19 0.05 -28.60
C TYR A 119 -7.75 -0.50 -28.47
N GLN A 120 -6.93 -0.36 -29.52
CA GLN A 120 -5.54 -0.81 -29.47
C GLN A 120 -4.68 0.01 -28.49
N GLN A 121 -4.96 1.30 -28.34
CA GLN A 121 -4.29 2.15 -27.36
C GLN A 121 -4.71 1.76 -25.93
N ASP A 122 -6.01 1.58 -25.69
CA ASP A 122 -6.54 1.17 -24.40
C ASP A 122 -6.04 -0.23 -24.00
N LEU A 123 -5.97 -1.16 -24.96
CA LEU A 123 -5.44 -2.50 -24.72
C LEU A 123 -3.97 -2.45 -24.31
N LYS A 124 -3.14 -1.63 -24.97
CA LYS A 124 -1.74 -1.43 -24.59
C LYS A 124 -1.61 -0.82 -23.19
N TYR A 125 -2.43 0.18 -22.87
CA TYR A 125 -2.46 0.77 -21.54
C TYR A 125 -2.85 -0.29 -20.49
N TRP A 126 -3.89 -1.07 -20.77
CA TRP A 126 -4.35 -2.13 -19.88
C TRP A 126 -3.28 -3.21 -19.66
N GLU A 127 -2.59 -3.66 -20.70
CA GLU A 127 -1.50 -4.63 -20.59
C GLU A 127 -0.32 -4.11 -19.76
N ALA A 128 -0.04 -2.80 -19.82
CA ALA A 128 1.02 -2.15 -19.06
C ALA A 128 0.63 -1.90 -17.59
N GLU A 129 -0.61 -1.53 -17.31
CA GLU A 129 -1.10 -1.16 -15.98
C GLU A 129 -1.65 -2.35 -15.18
N PHE A 130 -2.35 -3.28 -15.82
CA PHE A 130 -2.99 -4.44 -15.19
C PHE A 130 -2.19 -5.72 -15.47
N LEU A 131 -1.05 -5.84 -14.80
CA LEU A 131 -0.13 -6.97 -14.93
C LEU A 131 -0.81 -8.32 -14.61
N ALA A 132 -0.41 -9.37 -15.33
CA ALA A 132 -1.05 -10.69 -15.21
C ALA A 132 -0.88 -11.39 -13.85
N THR A 133 -0.03 -10.87 -12.96
CA THR A 133 0.21 -11.45 -11.64
C THR A 133 0.31 -10.36 -10.58
N VAL A 134 -0.15 -10.67 -9.37
CA VAL A 134 0.00 -9.77 -8.21
C VAL A 134 1.46 -9.44 -7.95
N ASN A 135 2.38 -10.40 -8.08
CA ASN A 135 3.82 -10.14 -7.91
C ASN A 135 4.36 -9.16 -8.96
N GLY A 136 3.86 -9.21 -10.19
CA GLY A 136 4.15 -8.23 -11.22
C GLY A 136 3.70 -6.83 -10.79
N LEU A 137 2.45 -6.72 -10.32
CA LEU A 137 1.89 -5.46 -9.82
C LEU A 137 2.73 -4.89 -8.66
N VAL A 138 3.02 -5.70 -7.65
CA VAL A 138 3.85 -5.31 -6.49
C VAL A 138 5.21 -4.81 -6.95
N LYS A 139 5.89 -5.54 -7.83
CA LYS A 139 7.18 -5.12 -8.38
C LYS A 139 7.08 -3.76 -9.07
N LYS A 140 6.05 -3.55 -9.90
CA LYS A 140 5.82 -2.27 -10.58
C LYS A 140 5.67 -1.12 -9.59
N ARG A 141 4.82 -1.29 -8.56
CA ARG A 141 4.57 -0.25 -7.55
C ARG A 141 5.80 0.08 -6.72
N LEU A 142 6.60 -0.92 -6.35
CA LEU A 142 7.87 -0.71 -5.67
C LEU A 142 8.86 0.06 -6.56
N GLN A 143 8.99 -0.31 -7.83
CA GLN A 143 9.86 0.40 -8.77
C GLN A 143 9.44 1.86 -8.97
N GLN A 144 8.13 2.11 -9.11
CA GLN A 144 7.57 3.46 -9.19
C GLN A 144 7.94 4.28 -7.94
N PHE A 145 7.70 3.74 -6.74
CA PHE A 145 8.03 4.42 -5.49
C PHE A 145 9.53 4.72 -5.35
N LEU A 146 10.39 3.76 -5.70
CA LEU A 146 11.84 3.95 -5.69
C LEU A 146 12.27 5.06 -6.64
N GLN A 147 11.67 5.12 -7.84
CA GLN A 147 11.97 6.14 -8.84
C GLN A 147 11.51 7.54 -8.37
N GLU A 148 10.27 7.66 -7.91
CA GLU A 148 9.68 8.94 -7.49
C GLU A 148 10.42 9.53 -6.27
N THR A 149 10.92 8.68 -5.38
CA THR A 149 11.65 9.13 -4.19
C THR A 149 13.15 9.32 -4.41
N ALA A 150 13.74 8.82 -5.51
CA ALA A 150 15.19 8.78 -5.71
C ALA A 150 15.88 10.15 -5.63
N SER A 151 15.18 11.20 -6.06
CA SER A 151 15.74 12.56 -6.19
C SER A 151 15.40 13.50 -5.04
N ILE A 152 14.93 12.99 -3.90
CA ILE A 152 14.58 13.85 -2.77
C ILE A 152 15.86 14.40 -2.12
N ASP A 153 15.98 15.73 -2.14
CA ASP A 153 17.02 16.45 -1.41
C ASP A 153 16.54 16.78 0.01
N TYR A 154 16.92 15.94 0.98
CA TYR A 154 16.58 16.15 2.39
C TYR A 154 17.36 17.29 3.06
N ASN A 155 18.32 17.91 2.37
CA ASN A 155 19.04 19.09 2.85
C ASN A 155 18.43 20.41 2.33
N ALA A 156 17.35 20.32 1.55
CA ALA A 156 16.68 21.48 0.99
C ALA A 156 16.22 22.45 2.10
N LYS A 157 16.52 23.74 1.91
CA LYS A 157 16.19 24.79 2.87
C LYS A 157 14.74 25.23 2.72
N LEU A 158 14.05 25.37 3.86
CA LEU A 158 12.73 25.97 3.93
C LEU A 158 12.82 27.39 4.52
N ALA A 159 11.99 28.29 4.02
CA ALA A 159 11.76 29.61 4.59
C ALA A 159 10.27 29.79 4.91
N ARG A 160 9.98 30.62 5.92
CA ARG A 160 8.61 30.99 6.24
C ARG A 160 8.14 32.09 5.29
N LYS A 161 7.04 31.82 4.58
CA LYS A 161 6.29 32.80 3.79
C LYS A 161 4.86 32.83 4.33
N ASP A 162 4.49 33.94 4.96
CA ASP A 162 3.24 34.09 5.71
C ASP A 162 3.06 33.02 6.81
N ARG A 163 2.07 32.13 6.62
CA ARG A 163 1.72 31.02 7.50
C ARG A 163 2.25 29.67 7.01
N LYS A 164 3.04 29.64 5.93
CA LYS A 164 3.51 28.40 5.29
C LYS A 164 5.04 28.33 5.26
N MET A 165 5.55 27.10 5.35
CA MET A 165 6.95 26.80 5.06
C MET A 165 7.07 26.40 3.59
N VAL A 166 7.85 27.17 2.83
CA VAL A 166 8.10 26.99 1.40
C VAL A 166 9.58 26.69 1.17
N PHE A 167 9.90 25.97 0.11
CA PHE A 167 11.29 25.75 -0.31
C PHE A 167 11.90 27.08 -0.76
N VAL A 168 13.14 27.33 -0.35
CA VAL A 168 13.91 28.51 -0.77
C VAL A 168 14.27 28.42 -2.24
N ASP A 169 14.57 27.21 -2.73
CA ASP A 169 14.82 26.95 -4.14
C ASP A 169 13.49 26.89 -4.92
N PRO A 170 13.27 27.78 -5.90
CA PRO A 170 12.06 27.77 -6.73
C PRO A 170 11.84 26.47 -7.49
N ALA A 171 12.91 25.79 -7.92
CA ALA A 171 12.81 24.52 -8.64
C ALA A 171 12.29 23.40 -7.72
N LEU A 172 12.68 23.42 -6.43
CA LEU A 172 12.18 22.47 -5.44
C LEU A 172 10.75 22.82 -4.99
N GLU A 173 10.42 24.11 -4.86
CA GLU A 173 9.04 24.53 -4.56
C GLU A 173 8.05 24.11 -5.66
N ALA A 174 8.51 24.15 -6.92
CA ALA A 174 7.75 23.73 -8.10
C ALA A 174 7.61 22.20 -8.26
N LYS A 175 8.29 21.38 -7.44
CA LYS A 175 8.10 19.92 -7.44
C LYS A 175 6.66 19.55 -7.13
N ASP A 176 6.28 18.36 -7.57
CA ASP A 176 4.94 17.82 -7.37
C ASP A 176 4.62 17.62 -5.87
N PRO A 177 3.33 17.56 -5.51
CA PRO A 177 2.92 17.39 -4.12
C PRO A 177 3.45 16.12 -3.44
N PHE A 178 3.63 15.02 -4.17
CA PHE A 178 4.11 13.76 -3.63
C PHE A 178 5.58 13.87 -3.21
N TRP A 179 6.45 14.39 -4.09
CA TRP A 179 7.86 14.66 -3.77
C TRP A 179 7.97 15.53 -2.50
N LYS A 180 7.17 16.59 -2.43
CA LYS A 180 7.17 17.51 -1.27
C LYS A 180 6.61 16.86 0.00
N ALA A 181 5.69 15.90 -0.11
CA ALA A 181 5.21 15.10 1.01
C ALA A 181 6.31 14.17 1.53
N CYS A 182 7.00 13.44 0.63
CA CYS A 182 8.11 12.57 1.00
C CYS A 182 9.27 13.34 1.64
N PHE A 183 9.60 14.56 1.17
CA PHE A 183 10.54 15.44 1.85
C PHE A 183 10.10 15.74 3.30
N ARG A 184 8.84 16.16 3.49
CA ARG A 184 8.28 16.52 4.81
C ARG A 184 8.12 15.32 5.75
N SER A 185 8.01 14.10 5.22
CA SER A 185 8.02 12.86 6.00
C SER A 185 9.40 12.58 6.62
N GLY A 186 10.46 13.16 6.05
CA GLY A 186 11.84 13.01 6.52
C GLY A 186 12.54 11.76 5.99
N LYS A 187 13.87 11.84 5.91
CA LYS A 187 14.72 10.81 5.29
C LYS A 187 14.51 9.41 5.89
N ARG A 188 14.55 9.29 7.22
CA ARG A 188 14.40 8.01 7.92
C ARG A 188 13.08 7.30 7.58
N THR A 189 11.98 8.06 7.55
CA THR A 189 10.65 7.56 7.21
C THR A 189 10.60 7.03 5.78
N VAL A 190 11.13 7.78 4.81
CA VAL A 190 11.11 7.38 3.40
C VAL A 190 12.06 6.21 3.15
N ASP A 191 13.25 6.21 3.74
CA ASP A 191 14.17 5.08 3.64
C ASP A 191 13.57 3.80 4.23
N ALA A 192 12.76 3.89 5.28
CA ALA A 192 12.05 2.75 5.83
C ALA A 192 10.92 2.20 4.93
N ALA A 193 10.43 3.00 3.98
CA ALA A 193 9.43 2.58 3.00
C ALA A 193 10.05 1.95 1.74
N ARG A 194 11.37 2.08 1.53
CA ARG A 194 12.11 1.54 0.39
C ARG A 194 12.50 0.09 0.61
#